data_AF-A0A1A8F0C5-F1
#
_entry.id   AF-A0A1A8F0C5-F1
#
_cell.length_a   1.000
_cell.length_b   1.000
_cell.length_c   1.000
_cell.angle_alpha   90.00
_cell.angle_beta   90.00
_cell.angle_gamma   90.00
#
_symmetry.space_group_name_H-M   'P 1'
#
loop_
_entity.id
_entity.type
_entity.pdbx_description
1 polymer ?
#
loop_
_entity_poly.entity_id
_entity_poly.type
_entity_poly.pdbx_seq_one_letter_code
_entity_poly.pdbx_strand_id
1 'polypeptide(L)' 'PVYPTKTFPNHYSIVTGLYPESHGIVDNKMYDVTQNAFFSLKTDEKFNPRWYHGEPVWLTAMRQKLRTA' A
#
# COMPACT_ATOMS: atom_id res chain seq x y z
N PRO A 1 -2.56 -2.60 15.96
CA PRO A 1 -1.35 -1.91 15.45
C PRO A 1 -0.39 -2.92 14.80
N VAL A 2 -0.15 -2.77 13.50
CA VAL A 2 0.73 -3.68 12.76
C VAL A 2 2.16 -3.14 12.81
N TYR A 3 3.13 -4.03 13.01
CA TYR A 3 4.56 -3.70 13.02
C TYR A 3 5.09 -3.69 11.58
N PRO A 4 5.90 -2.70 11.17
CA PRO A 4 6.43 -1.57 11.94
C PRO A 4 5.43 -0.43 12.14
N THR A 5 5.55 0.34 13.24
CA THR A 5 4.75 1.53 13.57
C THR A 5 5.10 2.74 12.69
N LYS A 6 4.90 2.59 11.39
CA LYS A 6 5.05 3.63 10.37
C LYS A 6 3.66 4.07 9.90
N THR A 7 3.53 5.34 9.54
CA THR A 7 2.26 5.98 9.18
C THR A 7 1.62 5.33 7.96
N PHE A 8 2.40 5.12 6.89
CA PHE A 8 1.87 4.63 5.61
C PHE A 8 1.44 3.15 5.65
N PRO A 9 2.26 2.22 6.20
CA PRO A 9 1.86 0.82 6.34
C PRO A 9 0.60 0.66 7.18
N ASN A 10 0.48 1.33 8.34
CA ASN A 10 -0.72 1.21 9.17
C ASN A 10 -1.99 1.74 8.49
N HIS A 11 -1.92 2.87 7.77
CA HIS A 11 -3.09 3.37 7.04
C HIS A 11 -3.52 2.37 5.98
N TYR A 12 -2.56 1.81 5.23
CA TYR A 12 -2.87 0.86 4.16
C TYR A 12 -3.39 -0.49 4.70
N SER A 13 -2.86 -0.98 5.82
CA SER A 13 -3.39 -2.17 6.50
C SER A 13 -4.84 -1.97 6.97
N ILE A 14 -5.23 -0.78 7.42
CA ILE A 14 -6.62 -0.48 7.81
C ILE A 14 -7.58 -0.57 6.61
N VAL A 15 -7.19 -0.05 5.46
CA VAL A 15 -8.08 0.00 4.27
C VAL A 15 -8.07 -1.27 3.43
N THR A 16 -7.05 -2.12 3.56
CA THR A 16 -6.99 -3.41 2.85
C THR A 16 -7.32 -4.60 3.74
N GLY A 17 -7.21 -4.47 5.07
CA GLY A 17 -7.31 -5.60 6.00
C GLY A 17 -6.15 -6.59 5.89
N LEU A 18 -5.10 -6.27 5.12
CA LEU A 18 -3.94 -7.13 4.88
C LEU A 18 -2.75 -6.71 5.75
N TYR A 19 -1.87 -7.66 6.04
CA TYR A 19 -0.59 -7.37 6.69
C TYR A 19 0.38 -6.70 5.70
N PRO A 20 1.37 -5.91 6.19
CA PRO A 20 2.39 -5.24 5.37
C PRO A 20 3.13 -6.12 4.38
N GLU A 21 3.38 -7.37 4.77
CA GLU A 21 3.98 -8.37 3.89
C GLU A 21 3.08 -8.74 2.70
N SER A 22 1.76 -8.77 2.89
CA SER A 22 0.79 -9.13 1.85
C SER A 22 0.41 -7.96 0.95
N HIS A 23 0.47 -6.73 1.47
CA HIS A 23 0.11 -5.52 0.72
C HIS A 23 1.30 -4.79 0.08
N GLY A 24 2.51 -5.32 0.20
CA GLY A 24 3.72 -4.85 -0.47
C GLY A 24 4.47 -3.72 0.25
N ILE A 25 3.75 -2.77 0.86
CA ILE A 25 4.37 -1.62 1.56
C ILE A 25 4.82 -1.99 2.99
N VAL A 26 6.07 -2.41 3.14
CA VAL A 26 6.66 -2.80 4.42
C VAL A 26 7.29 -1.64 5.21
N ASP A 27 7.75 -0.58 4.54
CA ASP A 27 8.31 0.62 5.17
C ASP A 27 8.17 1.86 4.27
N ASN A 28 8.43 3.05 4.81
CA ASN A 28 8.45 4.33 4.10
C ASN A 28 9.61 4.46 3.11
N LYS A 29 10.62 3.58 3.23
CA LYS A 29 11.73 3.43 2.29
C LYS A 29 12.03 1.94 2.11
N MET A 30 11.88 1.42 0.89
CA MET A 30 12.13 0.02 0.60
C MET A 30 12.70 -0.15 -0.80
N TYR A 31 13.47 -1.21 -1.00
CA TYR A 31 14.06 -1.55 -2.29
C TYR A 31 13.50 -2.89 -2.75
N ASP A 32 13.07 -2.96 -4.00
CA ASP A 32 12.60 -4.20 -4.62
C ASP A 32 13.65 -4.69 -5.62
N VAL A 33 14.17 -5.90 -5.36
CA VAL A 33 15.18 -6.56 -6.18
C VAL A 33 14.62 -6.98 -7.54
N THR A 34 13.33 -7.34 -7.60
CA THR A 34 12.68 -7.78 -8.84
C THR A 34 12.37 -6.60 -9.77
N GLN A 35 12.09 -5.43 -9.19
CA GLN A 35 11.82 -4.20 -9.93
C GLN A 35 13.07 -3.32 -10.10
N ASN A 36 14.16 -3.65 -9.40
CA ASN A 36 15.39 -2.88 -9.31
C ASN A 36 15.13 -1.39 -9.01
N ALA A 37 14.20 -1.11 -8.10
CA ALA A 37 13.63 0.22 -7.84
C ALA A 37 13.58 0.53 -6.34
N PHE A 38 13.62 1.83 -5.98
CA PHE A 38 13.69 2.31 -4.61
C PHE A 38 12.42 3.10 -4.26
N PHE A 39 11.49 2.46 -3.58
CA PHE A 39 10.35 3.14 -3.03
C PHE A 39 10.78 4.08 -1.89
N SER A 40 10.39 5.36 -1.99
CA SER A 40 10.59 6.37 -0.95
C SER A 40 9.46 7.38 -1.02
N LEU A 41 8.91 7.78 0.12
CA LEU A 41 7.84 8.80 0.19
C LEU A 41 8.24 10.18 -0.40
N LYS A 42 9.55 10.42 -0.58
CA LYS A 42 10.08 11.65 -1.18
C LYS A 42 10.17 11.60 -2.70
N THR A 43 10.02 10.43 -3.32
CA THR A 43 10.19 10.22 -4.76
C THR A 43 8.84 10.00 -5.43
N ASP A 44 8.74 10.31 -6.71
CA ASP A 44 7.56 10.02 -7.54
C ASP A 44 7.22 8.52 -7.64
N GLU A 45 8.14 7.63 -7.27
CA GLU A 45 7.91 6.18 -7.13
C GLU A 45 6.75 5.85 -6.18
N LYS A 46 6.38 6.76 -5.27
CA LYS A 46 5.19 6.61 -4.42
C LYS A 46 3.88 6.48 -5.20
N PHE A 47 3.80 6.99 -6.42
CA PHE A 47 2.58 6.93 -7.24
C PHE A 47 2.51 5.67 -8.10
N ASN A 48 3.58 4.87 -8.14
CA ASN A 48 3.63 3.71 -9.00
C ASN A 48 2.72 2.60 -8.44
N PRO A 49 1.67 2.18 -9.18
CA PRO A 49 0.69 1.20 -8.71
C PRO A 49 1.30 -0.17 -8.43
N ARG A 50 2.49 -0.47 -8.98
CA ARG A 50 3.19 -1.75 -8.80
C ARG A 50 3.58 -2.05 -7.36
N TRP A 51 3.73 -1.03 -6.52
CA TRP A 51 4.08 -1.18 -5.10
C TRP A 51 2.88 -1.49 -4.20
N TYR A 52 1.67 -1.26 -4.70
CA TYR A 52 0.43 -1.39 -3.94
C TYR A 52 -0.24 -2.72 -4.29
N HIS A 53 -0.06 -3.71 -3.42
CA HIS A 53 -0.71 -5.01 -3.56
C HIS A 53 -1.94 -5.10 -2.66
N GLY A 54 -2.90 -5.92 -3.10
CA GLY A 54 -4.19 -6.07 -2.43
C GLY A 54 -5.28 -5.16 -3.00
N GLU A 55 -6.49 -5.33 -2.48
CA GLU A 55 -7.65 -4.54 -2.89
C GLU A 55 -8.07 -3.62 -1.73
N PRO A 56 -7.88 -2.30 -1.86
CA PRO A 56 -8.38 -1.37 -0.88
C PRO A 56 -9.91 -1.28 -0.94
N VAL A 57 -10.53 -1.05 0.22
CA VAL A 57 -11.99 -1.05 0.42
C VAL A 57 -12.75 -0.14 -0.54
N TRP A 58 -12.15 0.97 -1.00
CA TRP A 58 -12.80 1.85 -1.97
C TRP A 58 -12.92 1.22 -3.36
N LEU A 59 -11.94 0.42 -3.78
CA LEU A 59 -12.03 -0.33 -5.04
C LEU A 59 -13.08 -1.44 -4.92
N THR A 60 -13.16 -2.12 -3.76
CA THR A 60 -14.23 -3.10 -3.48
C THR A 60 -15.61 -2.45 -3.50
N ALA A 61 -15.76 -1.29 -2.86
CA ALA A 61 -17.01 -0.54 -2.84
C ALA A 61 -17.43 -0.06 -4.25
N MET A 62 -16.49 0.45 -5.05
CA MET A 62 -16.77 0.78 -6.46
C MET A 62 -17.21 -0.43 -7.26
N ARG A 63 -16.57 -1.59 -7.07
CA ARG A 63 -16.98 -2.86 -7.73
C ARG A 63 -18.38 -3.30 -7.31
N GLN A 64 -18.77 -3.04 -6.07
CA GLN A 64 -20.11 -3.29 -5.55
C GLN A 64 -21.11 -2.16 -5.88
N LYS A 65 -20.76 -1.23 -6.78
CA LYS A 65 -21.58 -0.08 -7.21
C LYS A 65 -21.96 0.89 -6.09
N LEU A 66 -21.16 0.94 -5.03
CA LEU A 66 -21.31 1.91 -3.95
C LEU A 66 -20.45 3.14 -4.25
N ARG A 67 -20.96 4.33 -3.89
CA ARG A 67 -20.22 5.60 -4.07
C ARG A 67 -19.17 5.76 -2.98
N THR A 68 -17.94 6.04 -3.39
CA THR A 68 -16.81 6.36 -2.52
C THR A 68 -16.40 7.81 -2.76
N ALA A 69 -16.20 8.59 -1.71
CA ALA A 69 -15.80 10.00 -1.76
C ALA A 69 -14.49 10.22 -1.00
#